data_AF-A0A1D3DYM9-F1
#
_entry.id   AF-A0A1D3DYM9-F1
#
_cell.length_a   1.000
_cell.length_b   1.000
_cell.length_c   1.000
_cell.angle_alpha   90.00
_cell.angle_beta   90.00
_cell.angle_gamma   90.00
#
_symmetry.space_group_name_H-M   'P 1'
#
loop_
_entity.id
_entity.type
_entity.pdbx_description
1 polymer ?
#
loop_
_entity_poly.entity_id
_entity_poly.type
_entity_poly.pdbx_seq_one_letter_code
_entity_poly.pdbx_strand_id
1 'polypeptide(L)' 'MTVPAAGTGRAAWQAPGAWPNGDCAVFQQDGNFVLYDAKGKALWASNTWQRGHTLAVQDDGNVVVYNQSNNPLWATNTGD' A
#
# COMPACT_ATOMS: atom_id res chain seq x y z
N MET A 1 -28.96 -20.84 -3.87
CA MET A 1 -29.40 -19.73 -3.00
C MET A 1 -28.49 -18.56 -3.29
N THR A 2 -28.93 -17.67 -4.18
CA THR A 2 -28.25 -16.40 -4.47
C THR A 2 -28.74 -15.36 -3.47
N VAL A 3 -27.82 -14.61 -2.88
CA VAL A 3 -28.15 -13.35 -2.21
C VAL A 3 -27.65 -12.22 -3.12
N PRO A 4 -28.54 -11.41 -3.72
CA PRO A 4 -28.14 -10.18 -4.37
C PRO A 4 -28.23 -9.03 -3.36
N ALA A 5 -27.19 -8.18 -3.25
CA ALA A 5 -27.34 -6.82 -2.69
C ALA A 5 -26.11 -5.93 -2.96
N ALA A 6 -26.40 -4.74 -3.51
CA ALA A 6 -25.64 -3.48 -3.52
C ALA A 6 -24.27 -3.47 -4.25
N GLY A 7 -24.04 -2.46 -5.11
CA GLY A 7 -22.78 -2.27 -5.83
C GLY A 7 -21.58 -2.27 -4.88
N THR A 8 -20.84 -3.38 -4.86
CA THR A 8 -19.85 -3.64 -3.82
C THR A 8 -18.57 -2.90 -4.18
N GLY A 9 -18.29 -1.77 -3.52
CA GLY A 9 -16.97 -1.15 -3.54
C GLY A 9 -15.93 -2.16 -3.07
N ARG A 10 -15.31 -2.89 -4.01
CA ARG A 10 -14.26 -3.87 -3.73
C ARG A 10 -12.96 -3.09 -3.60
N ALA A 11 -12.15 -3.43 -2.61
CA ALA A 11 -10.80 -2.90 -2.53
C ALA A 11 -10.07 -3.12 -3.86
N ALA A 12 -9.50 -2.04 -4.42
CA ALA A 12 -8.73 -2.11 -5.67
C ALA A 12 -7.41 -2.87 -5.46
N TRP A 13 -6.84 -2.79 -4.25
CA TRP A 13 -5.66 -3.53 -3.84
C TRP A 13 -5.69 -3.82 -2.34
N GLN A 14 -5.00 -4.90 -1.94
CA GLN A 14 -4.73 -5.23 -0.54
C GLN A 14 -3.28 -5.71 -0.42
N ALA A 15 -2.58 -5.25 0.62
CA ALA A 15 -1.25 -5.75 0.96
C ALA A 15 -1.28 -7.27 1.21
N PRO A 16 -0.51 -8.07 0.43
CA PRO A 16 -0.42 -9.50 0.65
C PRO A 16 0.04 -9.82 2.07
N GLY A 17 -0.68 -10.70 2.77
CA GLY A 17 -0.32 -11.18 4.11
C GLY A 17 -0.61 -10.21 5.27
N ALA A 18 -1.14 -9.01 5.00
CA ALA A 18 -1.50 -8.07 6.07
C ALA A 18 -2.83 -8.42 6.75
N TRP A 19 -3.84 -8.85 6.00
CA TRP A 19 -5.09 -9.32 6.58
C TRP A 19 -4.90 -10.69 7.27
N PRO A 20 -5.51 -10.93 8.44
CA PRO A 20 -6.42 -10.04 9.20
C PRO A 20 -5.73 -9.17 10.26
N ASN A 21 -4.40 -9.17 10.33
CA ASN A 21 -3.65 -8.67 11.50
C ASN A 21 -3.10 -7.24 11.36
N GLY A 22 -3.34 -6.56 10.24
CA GLY A 22 -2.84 -5.21 9.99
C GLY A 22 -3.42 -4.19 10.97
N ASP A 23 -2.54 -3.33 11.50
CA ASP A 23 -2.88 -2.28 12.47
C ASP A 23 -2.49 -0.89 11.95
N CYS A 24 -1.28 -0.71 11.46
CA CYS A 24 -0.85 0.56 10.87
C CYS A 24 0.01 0.38 9.61
N ALA A 25 0.00 1.40 8.75
CA ALA A 25 0.85 1.52 7.58
C ALA A 25 1.73 2.76 7.75
N VAL A 26 3.04 2.59 7.55
CA VAL A 26 4.04 3.64 7.82
C VAL A 26 4.93 3.80 6.60
N PHE A 27 5.03 5.02 6.07
CA PHE A 27 6.13 5.39 5.21
C PHE A 27 7.29 5.82 6.11
N GLN A 28 8.27 4.94 6.23
CA GLN A 28 9.37 5.06 7.17
C GLN A 28 10.40 6.08 6.68
N GLN A 29 11.20 6.63 7.60
CA GLN A 29 12.27 7.57 7.27
C GLN A 29 13.36 6.94 6.37
N ASP A 30 13.46 5.60 6.36
CA ASP A 30 14.39 4.88 5.48
C ASP A 30 13.88 4.70 4.03
N GLY A 31 12.69 5.23 3.71
CA GLY A 31 12.11 5.18 2.37
C GLY A 31 11.29 3.92 2.08
N ASN A 32 11.06 3.06 3.07
CA ASN A 32 10.20 1.89 2.91
C ASN A 32 8.74 2.18 3.32
N PHE A 33 7.77 1.65 2.57
CA PHE A 33 6.36 1.66 2.98
C PHE A 33 6.02 0.29 3.55
N VAL A 34 5.66 0.24 4.84
CA VAL A 34 5.53 -1.02 5.58
C VAL A 34 4.20 -1.06 6.33
N LEU A 35 3.53 -2.21 6.25
CA LEU A 35 2.38 -2.52 7.10
C LEU A 35 2.82 -3.37 8.29
N TYR A 36 2.33 -3.00 9.47
CA TYR A 36 2.63 -3.63 10.75
C TYR A 36 1.38 -4.21 11.40
N ASP A 37 1.56 -5.24 12.22
CA ASP A 37 0.56 -5.66 13.19
C ASP A 37 0.62 -4.80 14.48
N ALA A 38 -0.36 -4.98 15.37
CA ALA A 38 -0.46 -4.25 16.63
C ALA A 38 0.71 -4.50 17.61
N LYS A 39 1.60 -5.47 17.33
CA LYS A 39 2.82 -5.74 18.10
C LYS A 39 4.06 -5.13 17.45
N GLY A 40 3.90 -4.39 16.35
CA GLY A 40 5.00 -3.79 15.59
C GLY A 40 5.74 -4.79 14.70
N LYS A 41 5.20 -5.98 14.43
CA LYS A 41 5.79 -6.91 13.47
C LYS A 41 5.42 -6.50 12.05
N ALA A 42 6.42 -6.38 11.17
CA ALA A 42 6.17 -6.14 9.75
C ALA A 42 5.42 -7.32 9.12
N LEU A 43 4.31 -7.03 8.46
CA LEU A 43 3.48 -7.98 7.72
C LEU A 43 3.75 -7.95 6.22
N TRP A 44 4.02 -6.76 5.68
CA TRP A 44 4.31 -6.53 4.27
C TRP A 44 5.13 -5.24 4.08
N ALA A 45 5.95 -5.17 3.04
CA ALA A 45 6.70 -3.97 2.68
C ALA A 45 6.79 -3.76 1.15
N SER A 46 6.90 -2.50 0.73
CA SER A 46 7.13 -2.11 -0.68
C SER A 46 8.53 -2.47 -1.18
N ASN A 47 9.46 -2.77 -0.27
CA ASN A 47 10.87 -3.06 -0.55
C ASN A 47 11.60 -1.90 -1.25
N THR A 48 11.29 -0.68 -0.84
CA THR A 48 11.87 0.57 -1.38
C THR A 48 12.89 1.22 -0.46
N TRP A 49 13.36 0.50 0.57
CA TRP A 49 14.39 0.93 1.51
C TRP A 49 15.59 1.60 0.81
N GLN A 50 16.06 2.70 1.39
CA GLN A 50 17.10 3.62 0.89
C GLN A 50 16.83 4.32 -0.43
N ARG A 51 15.75 3.99 -1.13
CA ARG A 51 15.46 4.51 -2.47
C ARG A 51 14.20 5.36 -2.51
N GLY A 52 13.21 5.00 -1.68
CA GLY A 52 11.95 5.74 -1.57
C GLY A 52 12.13 7.09 -0.92
N HIS A 53 11.42 8.08 -1.45
CA HIS A 53 11.46 9.47 -1.02
C HIS A 53 10.07 10.04 -0.77
N THR A 54 9.10 9.69 -1.63
CA THR A 54 7.73 10.18 -1.54
C THR A 54 6.76 9.01 -1.68
N LEU A 55 5.78 8.90 -0.77
CA LEU A 55 4.58 8.08 -0.96
C LEU A 55 3.45 9.01 -1.43
N ALA A 56 2.88 8.74 -2.59
CA ALA A 56 1.78 9.53 -3.16
C ALA A 56 0.51 8.69 -3.27
N VAL A 57 -0.62 9.25 -2.83
CA VAL A 57 -1.96 8.80 -3.21
C VAL A 57 -2.42 9.72 -4.33
N GLN A 58 -2.66 9.15 -5.50
CA GLN A 58 -2.91 9.89 -6.73
C GLN A 58 -4.40 10.00 -7.03
N ASP A 59 -4.79 11.01 -7.81
CA ASP A 59 -6.19 11.26 -8.20
C ASP A 59 -6.77 10.13 -9.06
N ASP A 60 -5.91 9.36 -9.73
CA ASP A 60 -6.28 8.17 -10.52
C ASP A 60 -6.58 6.93 -9.64
N GLY A 61 -6.40 7.02 -8.32
CA GLY A 61 -6.60 5.90 -7.39
C GLY A 61 -5.37 5.00 -7.18
N ASN A 62 -4.22 5.36 -7.75
CA ASN A 62 -2.97 4.66 -7.54
C ASN A 62 -2.26 5.13 -6.27
N VAL A 63 -1.55 4.21 -5.60
CA VAL A 63 -0.62 4.53 -4.52
C VAL A 63 0.79 4.17 -4.97
N VAL A 64 1.69 5.15 -5.00
CA VAL A 64 3.01 5.02 -5.61
C VAL A 64 4.10 5.50 -4.66
N VAL A 65 5.19 4.72 -4.56
CA VAL A 65 6.43 5.18 -3.95
C VAL A 65 7.37 5.67 -5.04
N TYR A 66 7.83 6.91 -4.93
CA TYR A 66 8.79 7.54 -5.84
C TYR A 66 10.16 7.70 -5.18
N ASN A 67 11.22 7.69 -6.01
CA ASN A 67 12.55 8.15 -5.58
C ASN A 67 12.68 9.69 -5.68
N GLN A 68 13.84 10.23 -5.29
CA GLN A 68 14.12 11.68 -5.34
C GLN A 68 14.03 12.29 -6.74
N SER A 69 14.19 11.49 -7.79
CA SER A 69 14.08 11.92 -9.19
C SER A 69 12.67 11.76 -9.77
N ASN A 70 11.67 11.52 -8.91
CA ASN A 70 10.29 11.24 -9.30
C ASN A 70 10.09 9.99 -10.18
N ASN A 71 11.03 9.04 -10.14
CA ASN A 71 10.83 7.73 -10.79
C ASN A 71 10.06 6.79 -9.85
N PRO A 72 9.02 6.08 -10.33
CA PRO A 72 8.27 5.15 -9.52
C PRO A 72 9.12 3.93 -9.18
N LEU A 73 9.12 3.53 -7.91
CA LEU A 73 9.83 2.36 -7.39
C LEU A 73 8.87 1.20 -7.11
N TRP A 74 7.64 1.51 -6.69
CA TRP A 74 6.58 0.55 -6.41
C TRP A 74 5.23 1.24 -6.59
N ALA A 75 4.21 0.49 -7.01
CA ALA A 75 2.84 0.97 -7.12
C ALA A 75 1.82 -0.14 -6.81
N THR A 76 0.62 0.23 -6.35
CA THR A 76 -0.52 -0.69 -6.25
C THR A 76 -1.04 -1.14 -7.61
N ASN A 77 -0.75 -0.36 -8.67
CA ASN A 77 -1.24 -0.56 -10.04
C ASN A 77 -2.77 -0.54 -10.10
N THR A 78 -3.36 0.47 -9.46
CA THR A 78 -4.81 0.66 -9.36
C THR A 78 -5.29 1.97 -9.98
N GLY A 79 -4.44 2.62 -10.77
CA GLY A 79 -4.81 3.81 -11.54
C GLY A 79 -5.74 3.44 -12.70
N ASP A 80 -6.82 4.20 -12.87
CA ASP A 80 -7.78 4.08 -13.98
C ASP A 80 -7.43 4.99 -15.19
#